data_AF-A0A395D4Z8-F1
#
_entry.id   AF-A0A395D4Z8-F1
#
_cell.length_a   1.000
_cell.length_b   1.000
_cell.length_c   1.000
_cell.angle_alpha   90.00
_cell.angle_beta   90.00
_cell.angle_gamma   90.00
#
_symmetry.space_group_name_H-M   'P 1'
#
loop_
_entity.id
_entity.type
_entity.pdbx_description
1 polymer ?
#
loop_
_entity_poly.entity_id
_entity_poly.type
_entity_poly.pdbx_seq_one_letter_code
_entity_poly.pdbx_strand_id
1 'polypeptide(L)' 'ALGADFAGIDLISGADGLPMVLEVNSMAGWSGLQSVTDFSIGERVASDILDAMATSRRAHG' A
#
# COMPACT_ATOMS: atom_id res chain seq x y z
N ALA A 1 -5.92 -14.21 4.53
CA ALA A 1 -5.30 -12.95 4.06
C ALA A 1 -4.03 -12.70 4.86
N LEU A 2 -3.03 -12.01 4.31
CA LEU A 2 -1.67 -11.89 4.87
C LEU A 2 -1.54 -11.02 6.14
N GLY A 3 -2.60 -10.32 6.55
CA GLY A 3 -2.59 -9.51 7.79
C GLY A 3 -1.70 -8.27 7.73
N ALA A 4 -1.36 -7.80 6.53
CA ALA A 4 -0.58 -6.58 6.34
C ALA A 4 -1.50 -5.36 6.19
N ASP A 5 -1.15 -4.26 6.87
CA ASP A 5 -1.84 -2.97 6.75
C ASP A 5 -1.46 -2.25 5.44
N PHE A 6 -0.28 -2.57 4.88
CA PHE A 6 0.22 -2.03 3.63
C PHE A 6 1.13 -3.04 2.92
N ALA A 7 1.03 -3.14 1.59
CA ALA A 7 1.92 -3.94 0.74
C ALA A 7 1.97 -3.38 -0.69
N GLY A 8 3.09 -3.58 -1.38
CA GLY A 8 3.17 -3.38 -2.82
C GLY A 8 2.63 -4.60 -3.56
N ILE A 9 1.88 -4.38 -4.65
CA ILE A 9 1.28 -5.43 -5.46
C ILE A 9 1.67 -5.21 -6.91
N ASP A 10 2.31 -6.22 -7.50
CA ASP A 10 2.61 -6.21 -8.92
C ASP A 10 1.49 -6.92 -9.68
N LEU A 11 0.96 -6.23 -10.69
CA LEU A 11 -0.14 -6.72 -11.52
C LEU A 11 0.33 -6.94 -12.95
N ILE A 12 -0.16 -8.00 -13.56
CA ILE A 12 -0.03 -8.27 -15.00
C ILE A 12 -1.41 -8.48 -15.61
N SER A 13 -1.52 -8.34 -16.93
CA SER A 13 -2.75 -8.69 -17.64
C SER A 13 -2.86 -10.21 -17.80
N GLY A 14 -3.97 -10.79 -17.35
CA GLY A 14 -4.34 -12.16 -17.60
C GLY A 14 -4.69 -12.41 -19.07
N ALA A 15 -4.79 -13.69 -19.45
CA ALA A 15 -5.15 -14.09 -20.81
C ALA A 15 -6.58 -13.66 -21.22
N ASP A 16 -7.44 -13.41 -20.24
CA ASP A 16 -8.78 -12.84 -20.38
C ASP A 16 -8.80 -11.30 -20.35
N GLY A 17 -7.64 -10.66 -20.21
CA GLY A 17 -7.48 -9.22 -20.06
C GLY A 17 -7.75 -8.70 -18.65
N LEU A 18 -8.06 -9.56 -17.68
CA LEU A 18 -8.30 -9.15 -16.29
C LEU A 18 -6.97 -9.02 -15.53
N PRO A 19 -6.85 -8.11 -14.55
CA PRO A 19 -5.65 -8.00 -13.73
C PRO A 19 -5.39 -9.27 -12.92
N MET A 20 -4.15 -9.75 -12.94
CA MET A 20 -3.67 -10.88 -12.12
C MET A 20 -2.52 -10.43 -11.23
N VAL A 21 -2.54 -10.87 -9.96
CA VAL A 21 -1.45 -10.62 -9.01
C VAL A 21 -0.26 -11.50 -9.34
N LEU A 22 0.89 -10.86 -9.57
CA LEU A 22 2.17 -11.54 -9.78
C LEU A 22 2.92 -11.72 -8.46
N GLU A 23 3.01 -10.65 -7.65
CA GLU A 23 3.77 -10.64 -6.39
C GLU A 23 3.10 -9.73 -5.35
N VAL A 24 3.35 -10.05 -4.07
CA VAL A 24 3.05 -9.21 -2.92
C VAL A 24 4.35 -8.91 -2.16
N ASN A 25 4.71 -7.63 -2.07
CA ASN A 25 5.97 -7.16 -1.52
C ASN A 25 5.77 -6.35 -0.23
N SER A 26 6.55 -6.63 0.82
CA SER A 26 6.52 -5.86 2.08
C SER A 26 7.35 -4.57 2.05
N MET A 27 8.26 -4.43 1.07
CA MET A 27 9.15 -3.28 0.90
C MET A 27 9.20 -2.86 -0.57
N ALA A 28 8.06 -2.42 -1.11
CA ALA A 28 7.96 -2.02 -2.51
C ALA A 28 8.77 -0.75 -2.79
N GLY A 29 9.57 -0.75 -3.87
CA GLY A 29 10.18 0.46 -4.41
C GLY A 29 9.16 1.26 -5.21
N TRP A 30 8.83 2.48 -4.77
CA TRP A 30 7.77 3.29 -5.39
C TRP A 30 8.28 4.55 -6.10
N SER A 31 9.57 4.75 -6.31
CA SER A 31 10.08 5.97 -6.96
C SER A 31 9.54 6.15 -8.39
N GLY A 32 9.43 5.05 -9.15
CA GLY A 32 8.80 5.06 -10.47
C GLY A 32 7.29 5.29 -10.41
N LEU A 33 6.59 4.69 -9.45
CA LEU A 33 5.16 4.91 -9.27
C LEU A 33 4.86 6.35 -8.83
N GLN A 34 5.69 6.91 -7.94
CA GLN A 34 5.59 8.27 -7.45
C GLN A 34 5.73 9.31 -8.57
N SER A 35 6.50 9.03 -9.62
CA SER A 35 6.69 9.99 -10.73
C SER A 35 5.47 10.15 -11.63
N VAL A 36 4.54 9.17 -11.59
CA VAL A 36 3.30 9.17 -12.37
C VAL A 36 2.05 9.31 -11.51
N THR A 37 2.23 9.48 -10.19
CA THR A 37 1.16 9.67 -9.22
C THR A 37 1.07 11.16 -8.87
N ASP A 38 -0.14 11.71 -8.84
CA ASP A 38 -0.40 13.13 -8.58
C ASP A 38 -0.42 13.51 -7.08
N PHE A 39 -0.30 12.50 -6.19
CA PHE A 39 -0.16 12.66 -4.75
C PHE A 39 1.15 12.04 -4.23
N SER A 40 1.55 12.44 -3.02
CA SER A 40 2.67 11.84 -2.31
C SER A 40 2.27 10.50 -1.68
N ILE A 41 2.83 9.40 -2.21
CA ILE A 41 2.62 8.04 -1.69
C ILE A 41 3.13 7.96 -0.25
N GLY A 42 4.31 8.54 0.02
CA GLY A 42 4.92 8.54 1.34
C GLY A 42 4.09 9.28 2.38
N GLU A 43 3.53 10.45 2.03
CA GLU A 43 2.66 11.20 2.95
C GLU A 43 1.38 10.44 3.26
N ARG A 44 0.81 9.74 2.26
CA ARG A 44 -0.41 8.96 2.47
C ARG A 44 -0.19 7.80 3.42
N VAL A 45 0.86 7.01 3.20
CA VAL A 45 1.22 5.88 4.07
C VAL A 45 1.53 6.38 5.49
N ALA A 46 2.29 7.48 5.62
CA ALA A 46 2.58 8.05 6.93
C ALA A 46 1.31 8.54 7.66
N SER A 47 0.39 9.20 6.95
CA SER A 47 -0.89 9.64 7.51
C SER A 47 -1.71 8.46 8.04
N ASP A 48 -1.84 7.40 7.24
CA ASP A 48 -2.62 6.22 7.61
C ASP A 48 -2.05 5.53 8.86
N ILE A 49 -0.71 5.45 8.97
CA ILE A 49 -0.04 4.90 10.15
C ILE A 49 -0.29 5.77 11.39
N LEU A 50 -0.18 7.10 11.25
CA LEU A 50 -0.41 8.03 12.37
C LEU A 50 -1.85 7.95 12.87
N ASP A 51 -2.83 7.83 11.98
CA ASP A 51 -4.24 7.67 12.32
C ASP A 51 -4.53 6.34 13.03
N ALA A 52 -3.90 5.25 12.57
CA ALA A 52 -3.97 3.95 13.24
C ALA A 52 -3.39 4.01 14.67
N MET A 53 -2.23 4.67 14.84
CA MET A 53 -1.60 4.87 16.15
C MET A 53 -2.47 5.71 17.09
N ALA A 54 -3.08 6.79 16.58
CA ALA A 54 -3.98 7.63 17.37
C ALA A 54 -5.23 6.86 17.83
N THR A 55 -5.79 6.03 16.94
CA THR A 55 -6.95 5.18 17.25
C THR A 55 -6.60 4.13 18.31
N SER A 56 -5.47 3.44 18.15
CA SER A 56 -4.99 2.45 19.12
C SER A 56 -4.77 3.05 20.51
N ARG A 57 -4.20 4.26 20.57
CA ARG A 57 -3.97 4.99 21.83
C ARG A 57 -5.26 5.33 22.57
N ARG A 58 -6.33 5.72 21.85
CA ARG A 58 -7.65 6.01 22.44
C ARG A 58 -8.35 4.76 22.95
N ALA A 59 -8.11 3.60 22.33
CA ALA A 59 -8.72 2.34 22.73
C ALA A 59 -8.11 1.72 23.99
N HIS A 60 -6.88 2.10 24.34
CA HIS A 60 -6.11 1.53 25.46
C HIS A 60 -5.83 2.53 26.61
N GLY A 61 -6.40 3.73 26.56
CA GLY A 61 -6.33 4.75 27.62
C GLY A 61 -7.70 4.99 28.23
#